data_AF-A0A5K1BPZ5-F1
#
_entry.id   AF-A0A5K1BPZ5-F1
#
_cell.length_a   1.000
_cell.length_b   1.000
_cell.length_c   1.000
_cell.angle_alpha   90.00
_cell.angle_beta   90.00
_cell.angle_gamma   90.00
#
_symmetry.space_group_name_H-M   'P 1'
#
loop_
_entity.id
_entity.type
_entity.pdbx_description
1 polymer ?
#
loop_
_entity_poly.entity_id
_entity_poly.type
_entity_poly.pdbx_seq_one_letter_code
_entity_poly.pdbx_strand_id
1 'polypeptide(L)'
;NHLHQASLLILHLPCLSHLAHHFAVAFSGQHPESYFPTKAGIMGGGTRATATVASFLDVLILLSLTTMSTAILDPLDFLALQSIRKSLEDMPGSTFFSSWDFTSDPCTFSGVLCDTEAQPNKVVALNLGDARAGSPGLIGRLDPSIGRLSSLAELTVVPGRVFGTIPDSIGQCKQLQFLGISRNYLSGPIPDALAGLSRLQTLDLSYNLLSGAIPAGLGSLPLLANLIFSRNKLSGRIPPISSPALTRLDLRRNLLTGPLPQRLPPSITYLSLSWNNLSGNVDRVLSRLQRLNYLDLSMNRFTGSIPAAMFGFPITSLQLQRNLFTGEVAPLDQVTIPTVDLSYNLFTGHISPLFSSVQNLYLNNNRFTGQVPGSFVDRLLSSGIQILYLQHNYLTGIELNPTSAIPLTTSLCIQYNCMIPPSQATCPLKA
;
A
#
# COMPACT_ATOMS: atom_id res chain seq x y z
N ASN A 1 -17.76 -63.59 -22.27
CA ASN A 1 -16.76 -62.97 -23.16
C ASN A 1 -17.23 -61.59 -23.60
N HIS A 2 -16.49 -60.59 -23.12
CA HIS A 2 -16.44 -59.18 -23.53
C HIS A 2 -17.71 -58.33 -23.49
N LEU A 3 -17.82 -57.57 -22.39
CA LEU A 3 -18.55 -56.30 -22.31
C LEU A 3 -17.63 -55.17 -22.80
N HIS A 4 -18.18 -54.34 -23.70
CA HIS A 4 -17.63 -53.07 -24.13
C HIS A 4 -17.52 -52.09 -22.94
N GLN A 5 -16.31 -51.60 -22.66
CA GLN A 5 -16.12 -50.34 -21.93
C GLN A 5 -15.45 -49.34 -22.87
N ALA A 6 -16.22 -48.30 -23.19
CA ALA A 6 -15.74 -47.12 -23.89
C ALA A 6 -14.76 -46.36 -22.98
N SER A 7 -13.56 -46.16 -23.49
CA SER A 7 -12.51 -45.35 -22.89
C SER A 7 -12.94 -43.87 -22.88
N LEU A 8 -13.08 -43.26 -21.70
CA LEU A 8 -13.09 -41.80 -21.59
C LEU A 8 -11.67 -41.35 -21.27
N LEU A 9 -11.04 -40.76 -22.28
CA LEU A 9 -9.72 -40.15 -22.24
C LEU A 9 -9.78 -38.95 -21.28
N ILE A 10 -9.18 -39.07 -20.09
CA ILE A 10 -8.91 -37.91 -19.22
C ILE A 10 -7.84 -37.09 -19.93
N LEU A 11 -8.24 -35.98 -20.54
CA LEU A 11 -7.33 -35.01 -21.15
C LEU A 11 -6.42 -34.43 -20.07
N HIS A 12 -5.19 -34.94 -20.03
CA HIS A 12 -4.04 -34.32 -19.39
C HIS A 12 -3.80 -32.93 -19.98
N LEU A 13 -4.31 -31.90 -19.30
CA LEU A 13 -3.79 -30.54 -19.49
C LEU A 13 -2.52 -30.41 -18.64
N PRO A 14 -1.35 -30.13 -19.25
CA PRO A 14 -0.16 -29.79 -18.47
C PRO A 14 -0.47 -28.52 -17.68
N CYS A 15 -0.10 -28.51 -16.39
CA CYS A 15 -0.24 -27.36 -15.50
C CYS A 15 0.55 -26.16 -16.04
N LEU A 16 -0.05 -25.40 -16.96
CA LEU A 16 0.51 -24.17 -17.50
C LEU A 16 0.48 -23.08 -16.43
N SER A 17 1.65 -22.51 -16.22
CA SER A 17 1.90 -21.32 -15.42
C SER A 17 1.08 -20.13 -15.92
N HIS A 18 -0.03 -19.80 -15.25
CA HIS A 18 -0.67 -18.49 -15.41
C HIS A 18 0.14 -17.44 -14.64
N LEU A 19 1.17 -16.93 -15.31
CA LEU A 19 1.78 -15.65 -15.00
C LEU A 19 1.32 -14.64 -16.06
N ALA A 20 0.78 -13.51 -15.60
CA ALA A 20 0.34 -12.32 -16.33
C ALA A 20 -1.07 -12.34 -16.96
N HIS A 21 -2.05 -11.74 -16.27
CA HIS A 21 -2.73 -10.48 -16.65
C HIS A 21 -4.06 -10.33 -15.88
N HIS A 22 -4.15 -9.32 -15.01
CA HIS A 22 -5.33 -8.45 -14.95
C HIS A 22 -4.98 -7.11 -14.29
N PHE A 23 -5.02 -6.08 -15.14
CA PHE A 23 -5.16 -4.65 -14.83
C PHE A 23 -6.54 -4.25 -15.35
N ALA A 24 -7.39 -3.70 -14.48
CA ALA A 24 -8.52 -2.80 -14.74
C ALA A 24 -9.16 -2.56 -13.35
N VAL A 25 -8.96 -1.42 -12.68
CA VAL A 25 -9.59 -0.10 -12.88
C VAL A 25 -11.11 -0.20 -12.93
N ALA A 26 -11.75 0.19 -11.83
CA ALA A 26 -13.12 0.69 -11.80
C ALA A 26 -13.11 2.01 -11.02
N PHE A 27 -13.18 3.11 -11.78
CA PHE A 27 -13.67 4.41 -11.33
C PHE A 27 -15.19 4.38 -11.47
N SER A 28 -15.92 4.90 -10.48
CA SER A 28 -17.21 5.54 -10.70
C SER A 28 -17.43 6.56 -9.58
N GLY A 29 -17.26 7.83 -9.92
CA GLY A 29 -17.84 8.93 -9.15
C GLY A 29 -19.23 9.25 -9.67
N GLN A 30 -20.08 9.83 -8.82
CA GLN A 30 -20.97 10.93 -9.16
C GLN A 30 -21.64 11.50 -7.89
N HIS A 31 -21.35 12.79 -7.64
CA HIS A 31 -22.25 13.80 -7.03
C HIS A 31 -23.51 13.99 -7.92
N PRO A 32 -24.58 14.74 -7.53
CA PRO A 32 -24.64 15.97 -6.70
C PRO A 32 -25.84 15.94 -5.69
N GLU A 33 -26.31 16.95 -4.95
CA GLU A 33 -26.40 18.40 -5.12
C GLU A 33 -26.86 19.05 -3.78
N SER A 34 -26.77 20.37 -3.74
CA SER A 34 -27.17 21.39 -2.73
C SER A 34 -28.47 21.17 -1.92
N TYR A 35 -28.58 21.82 -0.73
CA TYR A 35 -29.59 22.85 -0.42
C TYR A 35 -29.45 23.42 1.01
N PHE A 36 -29.61 24.75 1.14
CA PHE A 36 -29.74 25.51 2.40
C PHE A 36 -30.97 25.08 3.23
N PRO A 37 -31.01 25.41 4.54
CA PRO A 37 -32.02 26.40 4.91
C PRO A 37 -31.54 27.47 5.91
N THR A 38 -32.01 28.68 5.63
CA THR A 38 -32.23 29.82 6.53
C THR A 38 -33.01 29.46 7.78
N LYS A 39 -32.68 30.10 8.92
CA LYS A 39 -33.70 30.49 9.91
C LYS A 39 -33.32 31.81 10.61
N ALA A 40 -34.26 32.74 10.50
CA ALA A 40 -34.30 34.04 11.14
C ALA A 40 -34.55 33.93 12.65
N GLY A 41 -33.98 34.87 13.40
CA GLY A 41 -34.33 35.17 14.79
C GLY A 41 -34.43 36.68 14.96
N ILE A 42 -35.66 37.16 15.15
CA ILE A 42 -36.01 38.55 15.44
C ILE A 42 -36.00 38.75 16.95
N MET A 43 -35.28 39.78 17.44
CA MET A 43 -35.57 40.58 18.64
C MET A 43 -34.64 41.81 18.53
N GLY A 44 -35.08 43.07 18.50
CA GLY A 44 -36.24 43.67 19.14
C GLY A 44 -35.80 44.32 20.45
N GLY A 45 -35.29 45.56 20.38
CA GLY A 45 -34.93 46.32 21.59
C GLY A 45 -34.07 47.54 21.25
N GLY A 46 -34.71 48.69 21.03
CA GLY A 46 -34.03 49.96 20.81
C GLY A 46 -33.75 50.70 22.11
N THR A 47 -32.75 51.59 22.06
CA THR A 47 -32.74 52.85 22.82
C THR A 47 -31.83 53.86 22.11
N ARG A 48 -32.31 55.11 22.13
CA ARG A 48 -31.79 56.30 21.45
C ARG A 48 -30.44 56.76 22.00
N ALA A 49 -29.57 57.28 21.13
CA ALA A 49 -28.67 58.38 21.47
C ALA A 49 -28.32 59.22 20.23
N THR A 50 -28.92 60.42 20.19
CA THR A 50 -28.41 61.71 19.71
C THR A 50 -27.35 61.76 18.60
N ALA A 51 -27.75 62.38 17.50
CA ALA A 51 -26.89 62.87 16.42
C ALA A 51 -25.92 63.96 16.88
N THR A 52 -24.67 63.86 16.42
CA THR A 52 -23.77 65.00 16.25
C THR A 52 -23.32 65.05 14.79
N VAL A 53 -23.45 66.24 14.21
CA VAL A 53 -23.16 66.55 12.81
C VAL A 53 -21.65 66.54 12.63
N ALA A 54 -21.13 65.54 11.90
CA ALA A 54 -19.77 65.55 11.38
C ALA A 54 -19.82 65.81 9.87
N SER A 55 -18.93 66.67 9.42
CA SER A 55 -18.81 67.26 8.10
C SER A 55 -18.72 66.25 6.95
N PHE A 56 -19.43 66.55 5.86
CA PHE A 56 -19.41 65.84 4.57
C PHE A 56 -18.01 65.66 3.92
N LEU A 57 -16.96 66.27 4.48
CA LEU A 57 -15.59 66.18 3.97
C LEU A 57 -14.84 64.92 4.46
N ASP A 58 -15.21 64.35 5.61
CA ASP A 58 -14.51 63.19 6.18
C ASP A 58 -15.03 61.85 5.62
N VAL A 59 -16.27 61.82 5.13
CA VAL A 59 -16.87 60.62 4.50
C VAL A 59 -16.24 60.34 3.12
N LEU A 60 -15.79 61.38 2.41
CA LEU A 60 -15.09 61.21 1.12
C LEU A 60 -13.63 60.77 1.27
N ILE A 61 -12.99 61.03 2.41
CA ILE A 61 -11.62 60.56 2.70
C ILE A 61 -11.65 59.12 3.25
N LEU A 62 -12.71 58.72 3.97
CA LEU A 62 -12.90 57.32 4.39
C LEU A 62 -13.39 56.38 3.29
N LEU A 63 -13.94 56.90 2.18
CA LEU A 63 -14.31 56.10 0.99
C LEU A 63 -13.20 55.99 -0.07
N SER A 64 -12.02 56.60 0.15
CA SER A 64 -10.84 56.45 -0.73
C SER A 64 -9.72 55.60 -0.12
N LEU A 65 -9.94 55.01 1.06
CA LEU A 65 -9.01 54.09 1.74
C LEU A 65 -9.60 52.70 2.00
N THR A 66 -10.69 52.33 1.33
CA THR A 66 -10.98 50.92 1.08
C THR A 66 -10.22 50.48 -0.16
N THR A 67 -8.88 50.50 -0.08
CA THR A 67 -8.15 49.53 -0.89
C THR A 67 -8.68 48.18 -0.45
N MET A 68 -9.40 47.49 -1.34
CA MET A 68 -9.51 46.05 -1.26
C MET A 68 -8.07 45.57 -1.27
N SER A 69 -7.48 45.37 -0.09
CA SER A 69 -6.20 44.71 0.04
C SER A 69 -6.47 43.30 -0.44
N THR A 70 -6.29 43.07 -1.75
CA THR A 70 -6.22 41.72 -2.30
C THR A 70 -5.20 41.02 -1.43
N ALA A 71 -5.64 40.02 -0.67
CA ALA A 71 -4.80 39.41 0.34
C ALA A 71 -3.61 38.75 -0.39
N ILE A 72 -2.47 39.43 -0.41
CA ILE A 72 -1.30 39.02 -1.20
C ILE A 72 -0.71 37.79 -0.51
N LEU A 73 -0.48 36.72 -1.29
CA LEU A 73 0.26 35.53 -0.85
C LEU A 73 1.56 35.94 -0.16
N ASP A 74 1.93 35.23 0.91
CA ASP A 74 3.22 35.40 1.59
C ASP A 74 4.36 35.48 0.54
N PRO A 75 5.25 36.50 0.59
CA PRO A 75 6.26 36.70 -0.43
C PRO A 75 7.22 35.50 -0.59
N LEU A 76 7.48 34.74 0.47
CA LEU A 76 8.34 33.55 0.38
C LEU A 76 7.64 32.42 -0.36
N ASP A 77 6.33 32.24 -0.12
CA ASP A 77 5.52 31.26 -0.82
C ASP A 77 5.37 31.64 -2.30
N PHE A 78 5.15 32.93 -2.60
CA PHE A 78 5.11 33.44 -3.97
C PHE A 78 6.40 33.11 -4.74
N LEU A 79 7.56 33.43 -4.17
CA LEU A 79 8.86 33.14 -4.78
C LEU A 79 9.11 31.63 -4.90
N ALA A 80 8.67 30.84 -3.92
CA ALA A 80 8.78 29.39 -3.98
C ALA A 80 7.96 28.81 -5.14
N LEU A 81 6.72 29.26 -5.33
CA LEU A 81 5.87 28.85 -6.45
C LEU A 81 6.49 29.25 -7.81
N GLN A 82 7.12 30.41 -7.92
CA GLN A 82 7.85 30.80 -9.15
C GLN A 82 9.00 29.85 -9.47
N SER A 83 9.81 29.48 -8.48
CA SER A 83 10.90 28.52 -8.66
C SER A 83 10.37 27.13 -9.05
N ILE A 84 9.31 26.66 -8.38
CA ILE A 84 8.68 25.37 -8.67
C ILE A 84 8.12 25.34 -10.09
N ARG A 85 7.43 26.41 -10.52
CA ARG A 85 6.93 26.55 -11.89
C ARG A 85 8.05 26.48 -12.92
N LYS A 86 9.21 27.05 -12.60
CA LYS A 86 10.38 27.06 -13.50
C LYS A 86 11.07 25.69 -13.57
N SER A 87 10.99 24.87 -12.53
CA SER A 87 11.66 23.57 -12.46
C SER A 87 10.85 22.42 -13.06
N LEU A 88 9.55 22.64 -13.30
CA LEU A 88 8.59 21.68 -13.81
C LEU A 88 7.87 22.21 -15.05
N GLU A 89 7.59 21.31 -15.98
CA GLU A 89 6.91 21.61 -17.23
C GLU A 89 5.77 20.63 -17.46
N ASP A 90 4.74 21.10 -18.17
CA ASP A 90 3.66 20.25 -18.65
C ASP A 90 4.22 19.23 -19.66
N MET A 91 3.92 17.94 -19.46
CA MET A 91 4.13 16.96 -20.52
C MET A 91 3.18 17.24 -21.70
N PRO A 92 3.52 16.84 -22.94
CA PRO A 92 2.62 17.00 -24.08
C PRO A 92 1.20 16.48 -23.80
N GLY A 93 0.20 17.35 -23.96
CA GLY A 93 -1.21 17.06 -23.66
C GLY A 93 -1.67 17.47 -22.26
N SER A 94 -0.76 17.91 -21.38
CA SER A 94 -1.09 18.55 -20.11
C SER A 94 -1.23 20.07 -20.29
N THR A 95 -2.12 20.68 -19.51
CA THR A 95 -2.30 22.14 -19.42
C THR A 95 -2.34 22.58 -17.96
N PHE A 96 -1.72 21.80 -17.06
CA PHE A 96 -1.81 22.03 -15.62
C PHE A 96 -1.29 23.42 -15.22
N PHE A 97 -0.18 23.86 -15.82
CA PHE A 97 0.40 25.15 -15.51
C PHE A 97 -0.24 26.33 -16.27
N SER A 98 -1.31 26.12 -17.03
CA SER A 98 -1.99 27.20 -17.76
C SER A 98 -2.62 28.24 -16.83
N SER A 99 -3.04 27.83 -15.63
CA SER A 99 -3.59 28.73 -14.60
C SER A 99 -2.52 29.45 -13.78
N TRP A 100 -1.24 29.05 -13.88
CA TRP A 100 -0.14 29.62 -13.11
C TRP A 100 0.35 30.92 -13.74
N ASP A 101 -0.54 31.92 -13.76
CA ASP A 101 -0.26 33.28 -14.19
C ASP A 101 0.06 34.15 -12.97
N PHE A 102 1.35 34.46 -12.79
CA PHE A 102 1.85 35.26 -11.67
C PHE A 102 1.48 36.75 -11.73
N THR A 103 0.62 37.15 -12.67
CA THR A 103 -0.08 38.45 -12.62
C THR A 103 -1.39 38.40 -11.82
N SER A 104 -1.87 37.20 -11.49
CA SER A 104 -3.08 36.93 -10.70
C SER A 104 -2.75 36.35 -9.32
N ASP A 105 -3.78 36.18 -8.48
CA ASP A 105 -3.63 35.58 -7.15
C ASP A 105 -3.22 34.10 -7.26
N PRO A 106 -2.03 33.69 -6.77
CA PRO A 106 -1.57 32.31 -6.84
C PRO A 106 -2.43 31.32 -6.08
N CYS A 107 -3.27 31.76 -5.15
CA CYS A 107 -4.24 30.90 -4.47
C CYS A 107 -5.34 30.39 -5.40
N THR A 108 -5.43 30.91 -6.62
CA THR A 108 -6.33 30.42 -7.69
C THR A 108 -5.66 29.42 -8.64
N PHE A 109 -4.35 29.19 -8.49
CA PHE A 109 -3.60 28.28 -9.35
C PHE A 109 -4.06 26.84 -9.18
N SER A 110 -4.07 26.10 -10.28
CA SER A 110 -4.38 24.67 -10.24
C SER A 110 -3.42 23.95 -9.30
N GLY A 111 -3.98 23.24 -8.32
CA GLY A 111 -3.23 22.47 -7.34
C GLY A 111 -2.66 23.28 -6.18
N VAL A 112 -2.87 24.59 -6.08
CA VAL A 112 -2.46 25.41 -4.94
C VAL A 112 -3.67 25.66 -4.03
N LEU A 113 -3.51 25.38 -2.74
CA LEU A 113 -4.49 25.75 -1.72
C LEU A 113 -3.82 26.60 -0.65
N CYS A 114 -4.43 27.75 -0.35
CA CYS A 114 -3.97 28.67 0.67
C CYS A 114 -4.82 28.58 1.95
N ASP A 115 -4.21 28.84 3.09
CA ASP A 115 -4.90 28.98 4.37
C ASP A 115 -5.80 30.23 4.37
N THR A 116 -7.02 30.06 4.85
CA THR A 116 -8.02 31.12 5.00
C THR A 116 -8.24 31.54 6.45
N GLU A 117 -7.62 30.86 7.42
CA GLU A 117 -7.93 31.03 8.85
C GLU A 117 -6.69 31.26 9.73
N ALA A 118 -5.77 30.29 9.83
CA ALA A 118 -4.75 30.30 10.90
C ALA A 118 -3.53 31.19 10.59
N GLN A 119 -3.11 31.23 9.32
CA GLN A 119 -2.16 32.18 8.76
C GLN A 119 -2.64 32.61 7.37
N PRO A 120 -3.46 33.66 7.25
CA PRO A 120 -4.02 34.06 5.96
C PRO A 120 -2.91 34.26 4.93
N ASN A 121 -3.13 33.72 3.73
CA ASN A 121 -2.26 33.87 2.55
C ASN A 121 -0.97 33.04 2.56
N LYS A 122 -0.96 31.85 3.17
CA LYS A 122 0.12 30.87 2.99
C LYS A 122 -0.35 29.60 2.32
N VAL A 123 0.52 28.96 1.56
CA VAL A 123 0.23 27.67 0.89
C VAL A 123 0.21 26.55 1.92
N VAL A 124 -0.93 25.86 2.01
CA VAL A 124 -1.14 24.70 2.90
C VAL A 124 -1.20 23.39 2.14
N ALA A 125 -1.60 23.40 0.87
CA ALA A 125 -1.50 22.22 0.01
C ALA A 125 -0.94 22.59 -1.37
N LEU A 126 -0.07 21.74 -1.87
CA LEU A 126 0.50 21.83 -3.21
C LEU A 126 0.39 20.46 -3.91
N ASN A 127 -0.51 20.38 -4.87
CA ASN A 127 -0.83 19.17 -5.63
C ASN A 127 -0.40 19.37 -7.09
N LEU A 128 0.82 18.92 -7.40
CA LEU A 128 1.48 19.15 -8.68
C LEU A 128 1.03 18.13 -9.74
N GLY A 129 0.38 18.63 -10.78
CA GLY A 129 -0.17 17.84 -11.90
C GLY A 129 -1.67 17.60 -11.77
N ASP A 130 -2.30 17.33 -12.91
CA ASP A 130 -3.75 17.10 -12.99
C ASP A 130 -4.11 15.66 -12.58
N ALA A 131 -4.95 15.53 -11.56
CA ALA A 131 -5.34 14.24 -10.97
C ALA A 131 -6.28 13.39 -11.84
N ARG A 132 -6.78 13.90 -12.98
CA ARG A 132 -7.63 13.14 -13.90
C ARG A 132 -6.92 11.87 -14.39
N ALA A 133 -7.67 10.76 -14.42
CA ALA A 133 -7.15 9.49 -14.92
C ALA A 133 -6.66 9.64 -16.37
N GLY A 134 -5.43 9.22 -16.63
CA GLY A 134 -4.81 9.33 -17.96
C GLY A 134 -4.15 10.69 -18.25
N SER A 135 -4.15 11.62 -17.30
CA SER A 135 -3.35 12.86 -17.40
C SER A 135 -1.88 12.53 -17.68
N PRO A 136 -1.23 13.20 -18.65
CA PRO A 136 0.19 13.00 -18.93
C PRO A 136 1.09 13.35 -17.74
N GLY A 137 0.64 14.22 -16.83
CA GLY A 137 1.42 14.68 -15.69
C GLY A 137 2.51 15.69 -16.08
N LEU A 138 3.53 15.80 -15.23
CA LEU A 138 4.60 16.79 -15.35
C LEU A 138 5.95 16.14 -15.65
N ILE A 139 6.88 16.91 -16.19
CA ILE A 139 8.30 16.55 -16.37
C ILE A 139 9.19 17.61 -15.73
N GLY A 140 10.36 17.22 -15.23
CA GLY A 140 11.32 18.14 -14.62
C GLY A 140 11.81 17.64 -13.28
N ARG A 141 12.24 18.56 -12.40
CA ARG A 141 12.84 18.23 -11.10
C ARG A 141 12.11 18.97 -9.99
N LEU A 142 12.07 18.36 -8.81
CA LEU A 142 11.55 19.01 -7.62
C LEU A 142 12.51 20.12 -7.18
N ASP A 143 12.01 21.36 -7.10
CA ASP A 143 12.82 22.50 -6.69
C ASP A 143 13.01 22.52 -5.15
N PRO A 144 14.22 22.78 -4.64
CA PRO A 144 14.44 22.91 -3.20
C PRO A 144 13.60 24.01 -2.53
N SER A 145 13.09 24.99 -3.28
CA SER A 145 12.24 26.06 -2.74
C SER A 145 10.92 25.55 -2.15
N ILE A 146 10.50 24.31 -2.45
CA ILE A 146 9.39 23.65 -1.75
C ILE A 146 9.57 23.72 -0.22
N GLY A 147 10.80 23.58 0.27
CA GLY A 147 11.12 23.67 1.70
C GLY A 147 10.81 25.03 2.35
N ARG A 148 10.59 26.09 1.55
CA ARG A 148 10.24 27.43 2.04
C ARG A 148 8.76 27.58 2.35
N LEU A 149 7.90 26.68 1.84
CA LEU A 149 6.46 26.66 2.11
C LEU A 149 6.23 26.21 3.55
N SER A 150 6.36 27.15 4.49
CA SER A 150 6.44 26.90 5.92
C SER A 150 5.15 26.30 6.53
N SER A 151 4.01 26.58 5.92
CA SER A 151 2.69 26.08 6.34
C SER A 151 2.20 24.86 5.56
N LEU A 152 3.04 24.32 4.66
CA LEU A 152 2.66 23.21 3.79
C LEU A 152 2.33 21.96 4.63
N ALA A 153 1.06 21.53 4.54
CA ALA A 153 0.52 20.35 5.19
C ALA A 153 0.39 19.18 4.21
N GLU A 154 0.18 19.44 2.93
CA GLU A 154 0.05 18.42 1.89
C GLU A 154 0.92 18.75 0.68
N LEU A 155 1.74 17.78 0.27
CA LEU A 155 2.50 17.84 -0.98
C LEU A 155 2.25 16.56 -1.76
N THR A 156 1.65 16.70 -2.94
CA THR A 156 1.50 15.59 -3.87
C THR A 156 2.05 15.92 -5.25
N VAL A 157 2.54 14.90 -5.93
CA VAL A 157 2.95 14.96 -7.33
C VAL A 157 2.27 13.81 -8.06
N VAL A 158 1.43 14.14 -9.02
CA VAL A 158 0.71 13.17 -9.86
C VAL A 158 1.72 12.33 -10.65
N PRO A 159 1.39 11.06 -10.99
CA PRO A 159 2.22 10.23 -11.85
C PRO A 159 2.64 10.97 -13.15
N GLY A 160 3.93 10.89 -13.47
CA GLY A 160 4.51 11.66 -14.58
C GLY A 160 5.95 11.27 -14.85
N ARG A 161 6.74 12.23 -15.35
CA ARG A 161 8.17 12.09 -15.65
C ARG A 161 9.04 12.97 -14.77
N VAL A 162 8.65 13.22 -13.52
CA VAL A 162 9.48 13.97 -12.57
C VAL A 162 10.69 13.11 -12.18
N PHE A 163 11.90 13.66 -12.29
CA PHE A 163 13.16 12.96 -12.09
C PHE A 163 14.13 13.75 -11.19
N GLY A 164 15.29 13.17 -10.91
CA GLY A 164 16.27 13.74 -10.00
C GLY A 164 16.12 13.17 -8.58
N THR A 165 16.57 13.91 -7.57
CA THR A 165 16.51 13.51 -6.16
C THR A 165 15.36 14.19 -5.45
N ILE A 166 14.93 13.63 -4.32
CA ILE A 166 14.06 14.34 -3.38
C ILE A 166 14.92 15.42 -2.68
N PRO A 167 14.57 16.71 -2.73
CA PRO A 167 15.34 17.74 -2.04
C PRO A 167 15.27 17.60 -0.51
N ASP A 168 16.42 17.66 0.16
CA ASP A 168 16.51 17.63 1.64
C ASP A 168 15.70 18.75 2.30
N SER A 169 15.53 19.87 1.59
CA SER A 169 14.77 21.03 2.07
C SER A 169 13.30 20.73 2.34
N ILE A 170 12.71 19.67 1.78
CA ILE A 170 11.36 19.24 2.14
C ILE A 170 11.25 18.93 3.65
N GLY A 171 12.36 18.52 4.29
CA GLY A 171 12.43 18.36 5.75
C GLY A 171 12.19 19.64 6.56
N GLN A 172 12.16 20.81 5.92
CA GLN A 172 11.88 22.12 6.54
C GLN A 172 10.36 22.40 6.66
N CYS A 173 9.51 21.72 5.89
CA CYS A 173 8.05 21.86 5.95
C CYS A 173 7.48 21.19 7.21
N LYS A 174 7.68 21.79 8.39
CA LYS A 174 7.33 21.16 9.70
C LYS A 174 5.84 20.89 9.91
N GLN A 175 4.98 21.46 9.08
CA GLN A 175 3.54 21.22 9.10
C GLN A 175 3.09 20.05 8.22
N LEU A 176 4.01 19.42 7.48
CA LEU A 176 3.68 18.40 6.49
C LEU A 176 3.08 17.16 7.15
N GLN A 177 1.88 16.81 6.72
CA GLN A 177 1.10 15.65 7.15
C GLN A 177 1.04 14.58 6.07
N PHE A 178 0.98 14.99 4.80
CA PHE A 178 0.91 14.10 3.65
C PHE A 178 2.01 14.44 2.63
N LEU A 179 2.85 13.46 2.31
CA LEU A 179 3.84 13.54 1.24
C LEU A 179 3.66 12.36 0.29
N GLY A 180 3.13 12.62 -0.90
CA GLY A 180 2.83 11.59 -1.90
C GLY A 180 3.49 11.90 -3.25
N ILE A 181 4.58 11.21 -3.56
CA ILE A 181 5.27 11.34 -4.85
C ILE A 181 5.49 9.93 -5.42
N SER A 182 4.41 9.35 -5.94
CA SER A 182 4.44 7.99 -6.48
C SER A 182 4.50 7.99 -8.01
N ARG A 183 4.97 6.88 -8.60
CA ARG A 183 4.95 6.63 -10.06
C ARG A 183 5.63 7.73 -10.87
N ASN A 184 6.84 8.06 -10.46
CA ASN A 184 7.73 9.02 -11.13
C ASN A 184 9.11 8.37 -11.32
N TYR A 185 10.12 9.17 -11.69
CA TYR A 185 11.48 8.73 -11.96
C TYR A 185 12.48 9.31 -10.94
N LEU A 186 12.03 9.56 -9.72
CA LEU A 186 12.92 10.02 -8.64
C LEU A 186 13.96 8.95 -8.31
N SER A 187 15.18 9.37 -8.03
CA SER A 187 16.36 8.54 -7.86
C SER A 187 17.22 9.06 -6.71
N GLY A 188 18.27 8.33 -6.34
CA GLY A 188 19.10 8.68 -5.19
C GLY A 188 18.47 8.25 -3.84
N PRO A 189 19.09 8.64 -2.71
CA PRO A 189 18.62 8.26 -1.38
C PRO A 189 17.33 8.98 -0.98
N ILE A 190 16.59 8.38 -0.05
CA ILE A 190 15.55 9.08 0.71
C ILE A 190 16.28 10.01 1.70
N PRO A 191 16.02 11.33 1.69
CA PRO A 191 16.70 12.26 2.59
C PRO A 191 16.45 11.97 4.07
N ASP A 192 17.51 11.98 4.88
CA ASP A 192 17.41 11.88 6.34
C ASP A 192 16.61 13.05 6.93
N ALA A 193 16.60 14.20 6.27
CA ALA A 193 15.86 15.39 6.69
C ALA A 193 14.34 15.14 6.84
N LEU A 194 13.78 14.15 6.14
CA LEU A 194 12.37 13.76 6.27
C LEU A 194 12.05 13.18 7.66
N ALA A 195 13.05 12.67 8.40
CA ALA A 195 12.86 12.24 9.79
C ALA A 195 12.54 13.41 10.75
N GLY A 196 12.72 14.65 10.31
CA GLY A 196 12.36 15.85 11.09
C GLY A 196 10.89 16.29 10.95
N LEU A 197 10.05 15.54 10.23
CA LEU A 197 8.65 15.87 9.95
C LEU A 197 7.71 15.22 10.97
N SER A 198 7.68 15.74 12.20
CA SER A 198 6.95 15.14 13.32
C SER A 198 5.43 15.04 13.14
N ARG A 199 4.85 15.83 12.23
CA ARG A 199 3.42 15.81 11.89
C ARG A 199 3.06 14.85 10.76
N LEU A 200 4.04 14.21 10.13
CA LEU A 200 3.83 13.38 8.95
C LEU A 200 3.03 12.13 9.30
N GLN A 201 1.92 11.93 8.59
CA GLN A 201 1.00 10.81 8.75
C GLN A 201 1.13 9.81 7.59
N THR A 202 1.34 10.30 6.37
CA THR A 202 1.49 9.46 5.18
C THR A 202 2.71 9.88 4.38
N LEU A 203 3.55 8.89 4.10
CA LEU A 203 4.70 9.03 3.21
C LEU A 203 4.64 7.94 2.13
N ASP A 204 4.28 8.35 0.91
CA ASP A 204 4.24 7.48 -0.27
C ASP A 204 5.27 7.94 -1.30
N LEU A 205 6.30 7.13 -1.50
CA LEU A 205 7.33 7.32 -2.52
C LEU A 205 7.41 6.11 -3.46
N SER A 206 6.33 5.35 -3.57
CA SER A 206 6.30 4.10 -4.32
C SER A 206 6.44 4.28 -5.83
N TYR A 207 6.89 3.24 -6.53
CA TYR A 207 7.09 3.26 -7.98
C TYR A 207 8.02 4.39 -8.44
N ASN A 208 9.21 4.47 -7.85
CA ASN A 208 10.30 5.35 -8.27
C ASN A 208 11.59 4.52 -8.48
N LEU A 209 12.72 5.20 -8.59
CA LEU A 209 14.06 4.62 -8.72
C LEU A 209 14.93 4.92 -7.48
N LEU A 210 14.33 5.18 -6.32
CA LEU A 210 15.03 5.52 -5.08
C LEU A 210 15.93 4.38 -4.63
N SER A 211 17.10 4.71 -4.10
CA SER A 211 18.17 3.76 -3.77
C SER A 211 18.75 4.01 -2.39
N GLY A 212 19.63 3.15 -1.90
CA GLY A 212 20.24 3.31 -0.57
C GLY A 212 19.33 2.82 0.56
N ALA A 213 19.73 3.09 1.80
CA ALA A 213 19.03 2.64 2.99
C ALA A 213 17.78 3.48 3.28
N ILE A 214 16.82 2.88 4.00
CA ILE A 214 15.70 3.62 4.59
C ILE A 214 16.23 4.38 5.82
N PRO A 215 16.08 5.72 5.90
CA PRO A 215 16.49 6.50 7.07
C PRO A 215 15.82 6.00 8.35
N ALA A 216 16.63 5.71 9.39
CA ALA A 216 16.12 5.11 10.62
C ALA A 216 15.14 6.03 11.36
N GLY A 217 15.32 7.35 11.28
CA GLY A 217 14.46 8.33 11.96
C GLY A 217 13.01 8.32 11.45
N LEU A 218 12.75 7.86 10.23
CA LEU A 218 11.38 7.70 9.71
C LEU A 218 10.57 6.69 10.53
N GLY A 219 11.24 5.63 11.02
CA GLY A 219 10.61 4.61 11.85
C GLY A 219 10.15 5.13 13.22
N SER A 220 10.63 6.30 13.65
CA SER A 220 10.31 6.91 14.94
C SER A 220 9.33 8.10 14.87
N LEU A 221 8.83 8.46 13.67
CA LEU A 221 7.89 9.56 13.52
C LEU A 221 6.58 9.26 14.26
N PRO A 222 6.11 10.15 15.17
CA PRO A 222 5.08 9.79 16.15
C PRO A 222 3.69 9.59 15.54
N LEU A 223 3.39 10.29 14.44
CA LEU A 223 2.08 10.27 13.79
C LEU A 223 2.05 9.46 12.48
N LEU A 224 3.17 8.85 12.09
CA LEU A 224 3.28 8.15 10.81
C LEU A 224 2.41 6.90 10.78
N ALA A 225 1.32 6.96 10.02
CA ALA A 225 0.35 5.89 9.85
C ALA A 225 0.62 5.01 8.63
N ASN A 226 1.13 5.61 7.54
CA ASN A 226 1.36 4.93 6.26
C ASN A 226 2.78 5.19 5.74
N LEU A 227 3.55 4.11 5.58
CA LEU A 227 4.88 4.14 4.97
C LEU A 227 4.89 3.23 3.73
N ILE A 228 4.92 3.84 2.54
CA ILE A 228 4.74 3.15 1.27
C ILE A 228 5.93 3.44 0.35
N PHE A 229 6.87 2.49 0.28
CA PHE A 229 8.08 2.58 -0.53
C PHE A 229 8.20 1.46 -1.57
N SER A 230 7.08 0.80 -1.87
CA SER A 230 7.07 -0.32 -2.82
C SER A 230 7.63 0.04 -4.19
N ARG A 231 8.30 -0.92 -4.85
CA ARG A 231 8.88 -0.77 -6.19
C ARG A 231 9.85 0.40 -6.29
N ASN A 232 10.93 0.28 -5.53
CA ASN A 232 12.11 1.12 -5.63
C ASN A 232 13.36 0.21 -5.71
N LYS A 233 14.55 0.78 -5.53
CA LYS A 233 15.83 0.08 -5.45
C LYS A 233 16.44 0.24 -4.04
N LEU A 234 15.60 0.37 -3.01
CA LEU A 234 16.05 0.53 -1.63
C LEU A 234 16.78 -0.72 -1.15
N SER A 235 17.86 -0.55 -0.42
CA SER A 235 18.76 -1.62 0.00
C SER A 235 19.10 -1.51 1.50
N GLY A 236 19.94 -2.41 2.01
CA GLY A 236 20.25 -2.47 3.44
C GLY A 236 19.14 -3.12 4.25
N ARG A 237 19.14 -2.91 5.58
CA ARG A 237 18.16 -3.51 6.49
C ARG A 237 16.94 -2.60 6.65
N ILE A 238 15.79 -3.20 6.97
CA ILE A 238 14.65 -2.43 7.49
C ILE A 238 15.07 -1.86 8.86
N PRO A 239 15.06 -0.53 9.05
CA PRO A 239 15.44 0.07 10.33
C PRO A 239 14.43 -0.29 11.43
N PRO A 240 14.75 -0.03 12.71
CA PRO A 240 13.76 -0.13 13.78
C PRO A 240 12.55 0.75 13.47
N ILE A 241 11.35 0.19 13.64
CA ILE A 241 10.09 0.91 13.43
C ILE A 241 9.35 0.90 14.77
N SER A 242 9.15 2.08 15.34
CA SER A 242 8.53 2.29 16.65
C SER A 242 7.39 3.29 16.62
N SER A 243 7.01 3.79 15.45
CA SER A 243 5.86 4.69 15.30
C SER A 243 4.58 3.99 15.79
N PRO A 244 3.92 4.52 16.83
CA PRO A 244 2.74 3.87 17.41
C PRO A 244 1.53 3.93 16.48
N ALA A 245 1.45 4.94 15.60
CA ALA A 245 0.34 5.14 14.67
C ALA A 245 0.41 4.26 13.42
N LEU A 246 1.53 3.55 13.19
CA LEU A 246 1.76 2.86 11.92
C LEU A 246 0.78 1.69 11.71
N THR A 247 -0.05 1.83 10.68
CA THR A 247 -1.03 0.82 10.27
C THR A 247 -0.62 0.12 8.97
N ARG A 248 0.06 0.83 8.07
CA ARG A 248 0.46 0.31 6.77
C ARG A 248 1.96 0.43 6.53
N LEU A 249 2.59 -0.71 6.31
CA LEU A 249 3.99 -0.81 5.87
C LEU A 249 4.05 -1.60 4.56
N ASP A 250 4.34 -0.91 3.45
CA ASP A 250 4.49 -1.51 2.13
C ASP A 250 5.90 -1.22 1.56
N LEU A 251 6.78 -2.22 1.66
CA LEU A 251 8.17 -2.17 1.20
C LEU A 251 8.44 -3.18 0.07
N ARG A 252 7.39 -3.76 -0.54
CA ARG A 252 7.55 -4.82 -1.54
C ARG A 252 8.33 -4.38 -2.77
N ARG A 253 9.00 -5.33 -3.44
CA ARG A 253 9.80 -5.10 -4.65
C ARG A 253 10.89 -4.04 -4.42
N ASN A 254 11.78 -4.34 -3.48
CA ASN A 254 13.01 -3.60 -3.21
C ASN A 254 14.19 -4.59 -3.14
N LEU A 255 15.35 -4.14 -2.68
CA LEU A 255 16.57 -4.92 -2.49
C LEU A 255 16.93 -5.04 -1.00
N LEU A 256 15.93 -5.00 -0.12
CA LEU A 256 16.13 -5.01 1.33
C LEU A 256 16.65 -6.38 1.80
N THR A 257 17.50 -6.37 2.81
CA THR A 257 18.24 -7.54 3.31
C THR A 257 18.13 -7.66 4.83
N GLY A 258 18.53 -8.82 5.37
CA GLY A 258 18.59 -9.06 6.81
C GLY A 258 17.22 -9.34 7.44
N PRO A 259 17.18 -9.49 8.78
CA PRO A 259 15.96 -9.84 9.49
C PRO A 259 14.99 -8.68 9.66
N LEU A 260 13.73 -9.02 9.94
CA LEU A 260 12.77 -8.05 10.42
C LEU A 260 13.25 -7.43 11.73
N PRO A 261 13.01 -6.14 11.97
CA PRO A 261 13.32 -5.52 13.26
C PRO A 261 12.56 -6.22 14.38
N GLN A 262 13.20 -6.38 15.54
CA GLN A 262 12.66 -7.18 16.66
C GLN A 262 11.31 -6.69 17.20
N ARG A 263 10.98 -5.42 16.96
CA ARG A 263 9.74 -4.79 17.37
C ARG A 263 9.19 -4.05 16.14
N LEU A 264 8.12 -4.61 15.58
CA LEU A 264 7.19 -3.87 14.74
C LEU A 264 6.01 -3.45 15.61
N PRO A 265 5.41 -2.27 15.37
CA PRO A 265 4.30 -1.79 16.18
C PRO A 265 3.06 -2.70 16.00
N PRO A 266 2.35 -3.06 17.08
CA PRO A 266 1.17 -3.95 17.03
C PRO A 266 -0.07 -3.28 16.40
N SER A 267 0.02 -2.01 16.01
CA SER A 267 -0.99 -1.27 15.25
C SER A 267 -1.02 -1.63 13.77
N ILE A 268 0.00 -2.33 13.24
CA ILE A 268 0.05 -2.70 11.82
C ILE A 268 -1.11 -3.62 11.45
N THR A 269 -1.84 -3.20 10.41
CA THR A 269 -2.93 -3.94 9.78
C THR A 269 -2.56 -4.43 8.37
N TYR A 270 -1.65 -3.73 7.69
CA TYR A 270 -1.16 -4.08 6.35
C TYR A 270 0.36 -4.17 6.34
N LEU A 271 0.89 -5.39 6.12
CA LEU A 271 2.32 -5.64 5.99
C LEU A 271 2.64 -6.33 4.68
N SER A 272 3.29 -5.62 3.76
CA SER A 272 3.78 -6.19 2.50
C SER A 272 5.28 -5.96 2.34
N LEU A 273 6.04 -7.05 2.39
CA LEU A 273 7.49 -7.08 2.27
C LEU A 273 7.95 -7.97 1.11
N SER A 274 7.04 -8.37 0.23
CA SER A 274 7.32 -9.35 -0.81
C SER A 274 8.36 -8.89 -1.82
N TRP A 275 9.01 -9.83 -2.49
CA TRP A 275 10.05 -9.54 -3.48
C TRP A 275 11.17 -8.66 -2.90
N ASN A 276 11.81 -9.17 -1.85
CA ASN A 276 13.01 -8.60 -1.27
C ASN A 276 14.03 -9.73 -1.03
N ASN A 277 15.11 -9.42 -0.32
CA ASN A 277 16.14 -10.37 0.06
C ASN A 277 16.20 -10.51 1.60
N LEU A 278 15.06 -10.37 2.27
CA LEU A 278 14.94 -10.43 3.74
C LEU A 278 15.11 -11.87 4.23
N SER A 279 15.64 -12.05 5.43
CA SER A 279 16.02 -13.36 5.97
C SER A 279 15.68 -13.52 7.44
N GLY A 280 15.98 -14.68 8.02
CA GLY A 280 15.81 -14.93 9.45
C GLY A 280 14.37 -15.24 9.86
N ASN A 281 14.18 -15.44 11.16
CA ASN A 281 12.92 -15.95 11.71
C ASN A 281 11.91 -14.83 11.97
N VAL A 282 10.65 -15.12 11.69
CA VAL A 282 9.53 -14.15 11.83
C VAL A 282 8.60 -14.46 13.00
N ASP A 283 8.71 -15.66 13.60
CA ASP A 283 7.83 -16.18 14.64
C ASP A 283 7.53 -15.18 15.78
N ARG A 284 8.58 -14.65 16.42
CA ARG A 284 8.46 -13.69 17.52
C ARG A 284 7.82 -12.37 17.12
N VAL A 285 8.02 -11.93 15.87
CA VAL A 285 7.50 -10.65 15.36
C VAL A 285 6.02 -10.83 15.01
N LEU A 286 5.70 -11.85 14.19
CA LEU A 286 4.33 -12.09 13.73
C LEU A 286 3.38 -12.44 14.88
N SER A 287 3.84 -13.14 15.92
CA SER A 287 3.04 -13.46 17.11
C SER A 287 2.41 -12.24 17.81
N ARG A 288 2.96 -11.04 17.60
CA ARG A 288 2.51 -9.80 18.25
C ARG A 288 1.58 -8.95 17.39
N LEU A 289 1.45 -9.25 16.10
CA LEU A 289 0.73 -8.41 15.14
C LEU A 289 -0.72 -8.87 14.97
N GLN A 290 -1.48 -8.88 16.06
CA GLN A 290 -2.83 -9.43 16.13
C GLN A 290 -3.88 -8.66 15.33
N ARG A 291 -3.55 -7.43 14.88
CA ARG A 291 -4.41 -6.59 14.04
C ARG A 291 -4.18 -6.77 12.53
N LEU A 292 -3.30 -7.69 12.13
CA LEU A 292 -3.02 -7.93 10.72
C LEU A 292 -4.27 -8.36 9.96
N ASN A 293 -4.57 -7.60 8.91
CA ASN A 293 -5.59 -7.90 7.91
C ASN A 293 -4.94 -8.41 6.62
N TYR A 294 -3.78 -7.88 6.25
CA TYR A 294 -3.05 -8.31 5.05
C TYR A 294 -1.59 -8.59 5.39
N LEU A 295 -1.11 -9.79 5.02
CA LEU A 295 0.28 -10.19 5.19
C LEU A 295 0.84 -10.82 3.91
N ASP A 296 1.88 -10.19 3.38
CA ASP A 296 2.64 -10.72 2.24
C ASP A 296 4.14 -10.64 2.49
N LEU A 297 4.73 -11.80 2.78
CA LEU A 297 6.17 -12.00 2.96
C LEU A 297 6.79 -12.80 1.81
N SER A 298 6.04 -13.04 0.74
CA SER A 298 6.44 -13.92 -0.35
C SER A 298 7.73 -13.49 -1.05
N MET A 299 8.43 -14.42 -1.71
CA MET A 299 9.64 -14.12 -2.50
C MET A 299 10.72 -13.43 -1.65
N ASN A 300 11.12 -14.08 -0.57
CA ASN A 300 12.19 -13.66 0.35
C ASN A 300 13.04 -14.89 0.73
N ARG A 301 13.88 -14.76 1.75
CA ARG A 301 14.72 -15.83 2.33
C ARG A 301 14.41 -16.04 3.82
N PHE A 302 13.16 -15.81 4.24
CA PHE A 302 12.76 -16.01 5.64
C PHE A 302 12.86 -17.49 6.03
N THR A 303 13.26 -17.75 7.27
CA THR A 303 13.53 -19.09 7.81
C THR A 303 12.71 -19.36 9.07
N GLY A 304 12.75 -20.61 9.55
CA GLY A 304 12.11 -21.01 10.80
C GLY A 304 10.62 -21.27 10.65
N SER A 305 9.95 -21.51 11.77
CA SER A 305 8.52 -21.78 11.83
C SER A 305 7.67 -20.51 11.77
N ILE A 306 6.40 -20.72 11.44
CA ILE A 306 5.36 -19.70 11.50
C ILE A 306 4.50 -19.89 12.77
N PRO A 307 4.07 -18.83 13.46
CA PRO A 307 3.34 -18.95 14.72
C PRO A 307 1.92 -19.44 14.49
N ALA A 308 1.51 -20.51 15.18
CA ALA A 308 0.16 -21.08 15.11
C ALA A 308 -0.96 -20.05 15.36
N ALA A 309 -0.73 -19.10 16.27
CA ALA A 309 -1.69 -18.05 16.61
C ALA A 309 -2.04 -17.13 15.43
N MET A 310 -1.15 -17.00 14.43
CA MET A 310 -1.40 -16.08 13.30
C MET A 310 -2.58 -16.50 12.43
N PHE A 311 -2.94 -17.78 12.44
CA PHE A 311 -4.08 -18.30 11.69
C PHE A 311 -5.44 -17.88 12.28
N GLY A 312 -5.45 -17.42 13.53
CA GLY A 312 -6.64 -16.86 14.19
C GLY A 312 -6.76 -15.34 14.09
N PHE A 313 -5.81 -14.66 13.45
CA PHE A 313 -5.87 -13.21 13.23
C PHE A 313 -6.88 -12.88 12.11
N PRO A 314 -7.37 -11.62 12.01
CA PRO A 314 -8.37 -11.22 11.01
C PRO A 314 -7.75 -11.05 9.59
N ILE A 315 -6.89 -11.98 9.19
CA ILE A 315 -6.16 -11.95 7.92
C ILE A 315 -7.11 -12.34 6.78
N THR A 316 -7.16 -11.53 5.74
CA THR A 316 -7.94 -11.76 4.52
C THR A 316 -7.14 -12.48 3.44
N SER A 317 -5.81 -12.33 3.46
CA SER A 317 -4.89 -13.00 2.53
C SER A 317 -3.53 -13.21 3.20
N LEU A 318 -3.10 -14.47 3.28
CA LEU A 318 -1.81 -14.88 3.82
C LEU A 318 -0.89 -15.39 2.70
N GLN A 319 0.15 -14.63 2.38
CA GLN A 319 1.08 -14.92 1.28
C GLN A 319 2.50 -15.11 1.84
N LEU A 320 2.96 -16.35 1.95
CA LEU A 320 4.29 -16.72 2.50
C LEU A 320 5.16 -17.49 1.49
N GLN A 321 4.69 -17.65 0.26
CA GLN A 321 5.31 -18.50 -0.73
C GLN A 321 6.72 -18.07 -1.14
N ARG A 322 7.52 -19.03 -1.60
CA ARG A 322 8.89 -18.81 -2.08
C ARG A 322 9.76 -18.17 -1.01
N ASN A 323 9.87 -18.88 0.10
CA ASN A 323 10.74 -18.60 1.23
C ASN A 323 11.49 -19.88 1.64
N LEU A 324 12.13 -19.86 2.80
CA LEU A 324 12.84 -21.00 3.40
C LEU A 324 12.20 -21.37 4.75
N PHE A 325 10.89 -21.14 4.92
CA PHE A 325 10.19 -21.49 6.15
C PHE A 325 10.19 -22.99 6.37
N THR A 326 10.33 -23.42 7.63
CA THR A 326 10.46 -24.82 8.05
C THR A 326 9.49 -25.15 9.18
N GLY A 327 9.47 -26.40 9.60
CA GLY A 327 8.65 -26.86 10.73
C GLY A 327 7.23 -27.20 10.33
N GLU A 328 6.45 -27.64 11.32
CA GLU A 328 5.05 -28.02 11.11
C GLU A 328 4.14 -26.80 11.08
N VAL A 329 3.09 -26.89 10.28
CA VAL A 329 2.05 -25.86 10.19
C VAL A 329 0.81 -26.35 10.92
N ALA A 330 0.67 -25.94 12.18
CA ALA A 330 -0.40 -26.37 13.07
C ALA A 330 -1.23 -25.18 13.54
N PRO A 331 -2.30 -24.78 12.81
CA PRO A 331 -3.29 -23.82 13.31
C PRO A 331 -3.91 -24.31 14.63
N LEU A 332 -4.29 -23.38 15.51
CA LEU A 332 -4.93 -23.71 16.79
C LEU A 332 -6.42 -24.02 16.62
N ASP A 333 -7.06 -23.35 15.66
CA ASP A 333 -8.49 -23.43 15.36
C ASP A 333 -8.71 -23.48 13.86
N GLN A 334 -9.97 -23.67 13.45
CA GLN A 334 -10.38 -23.66 12.04
C GLN A 334 -9.97 -22.35 11.35
N VAL A 335 -9.26 -22.46 10.22
CA VAL A 335 -8.68 -21.31 9.53
C VAL A 335 -9.72 -20.56 8.71
N THR A 336 -10.02 -19.32 9.09
CA THR A 336 -11.03 -18.48 8.42
C THR A 336 -10.47 -17.67 7.24
N ILE A 337 -9.14 -17.68 7.05
CA ILE A 337 -8.45 -16.94 5.99
C ILE A 337 -8.87 -17.49 4.61
N PRO A 338 -9.47 -16.70 3.72
CA PRO A 338 -9.96 -17.19 2.43
C PRO A 338 -8.85 -17.70 1.50
N THR A 339 -7.68 -17.04 1.53
CA THR A 339 -6.54 -17.38 0.67
C THR A 339 -5.27 -17.55 1.50
N VAL A 340 -4.70 -18.75 1.43
CA VAL A 340 -3.47 -19.14 2.13
C VAL A 340 -2.50 -19.73 1.12
N ASP A 341 -1.39 -19.03 0.87
CA ASP A 341 -0.30 -19.51 0.02
C ASP A 341 0.97 -19.74 0.83
N LEU A 342 1.29 -21.02 1.05
CA LEU A 342 2.50 -21.50 1.72
C LEU A 342 3.44 -22.20 0.74
N SER A 343 3.19 -22.11 -0.56
CA SER A 343 3.90 -22.88 -1.58
C SER A 343 5.39 -22.53 -1.67
N TYR A 344 6.21 -23.43 -2.20
CA TYR A 344 7.65 -23.20 -2.36
C TYR A 344 8.35 -22.82 -1.05
N ASN A 345 8.23 -23.68 -0.05
CA ASN A 345 8.89 -23.55 1.25
C ASN A 345 9.50 -24.91 1.63
N LEU A 346 9.92 -25.05 2.89
CA LEU A 346 10.49 -26.25 3.47
C LEU A 346 9.62 -26.76 4.64
N PHE A 347 8.31 -26.46 4.64
CA PHE A 347 7.40 -26.92 5.68
C PHE A 347 7.32 -28.44 5.70
N THR A 348 7.23 -29.00 6.92
CA THR A 348 7.23 -30.45 7.18
C THR A 348 5.98 -30.85 7.97
N GLY A 349 5.86 -32.15 8.27
CA GLY A 349 4.76 -32.68 9.08
C GLY A 349 3.50 -32.94 8.27
N HIS A 350 2.42 -33.23 8.98
CA HIS A 350 1.13 -33.55 8.38
C HIS A 350 0.33 -32.29 8.04
N ILE A 351 -0.47 -32.35 6.97
CA ILE A 351 -1.39 -31.25 6.65
C ILE A 351 -2.54 -31.25 7.65
N SER A 352 -2.74 -30.13 8.35
CA SER A 352 -3.83 -30.00 9.31
C SER A 352 -5.21 -29.96 8.62
N PRO A 353 -6.22 -30.72 9.10
CA PRO A 353 -7.59 -30.65 8.60
C PRO A 353 -8.27 -29.30 8.86
N LEU A 354 -7.70 -28.47 9.75
CA LEU A 354 -8.22 -27.14 10.10
C LEU A 354 -8.16 -26.13 8.93
N PHE A 355 -7.46 -26.46 7.85
CA PHE A 355 -7.46 -25.68 6.61
C PHE A 355 -8.65 -25.97 5.68
N SER A 356 -9.55 -26.89 6.05
CA SER A 356 -10.69 -27.31 5.22
C SER A 356 -11.69 -26.20 4.87
N SER A 357 -11.66 -25.07 5.57
CA SER A 357 -12.47 -23.88 5.28
C SER A 357 -11.81 -22.86 4.34
N VAL A 358 -10.52 -23.02 4.03
CA VAL A 358 -9.79 -22.10 3.14
C VAL A 358 -10.26 -22.30 1.70
N GLN A 359 -10.62 -21.23 1.00
CA GLN A 359 -11.12 -21.33 -0.38
C GLN A 359 -9.98 -21.57 -1.37
N ASN A 360 -8.86 -20.87 -1.20
CA ASN A 360 -7.69 -20.97 -2.06
C ASN A 360 -6.46 -21.37 -1.25
N LEU A 361 -6.10 -22.65 -1.33
CA LEU A 361 -5.05 -23.25 -0.52
C LEU A 361 -3.90 -23.78 -1.41
N TYR A 362 -2.73 -23.18 -1.23
CA TYR A 362 -1.51 -23.55 -1.96
C TYR A 362 -0.46 -24.07 -0.98
N LEU A 363 -0.22 -25.38 -1.01
CA LEU A 363 0.76 -26.08 -0.17
C LEU A 363 1.85 -26.77 -1.01
N ASN A 364 1.82 -26.59 -2.34
CA ASN A 364 2.71 -27.25 -3.28
C ASN A 364 4.19 -26.85 -3.11
N ASN A 365 5.11 -27.70 -3.56
CA ASN A 365 6.56 -27.51 -3.42
C ASN A 365 6.98 -27.29 -1.96
N ASN A 366 6.63 -28.25 -1.11
CA ASN A 366 7.01 -28.29 0.30
C ASN A 366 7.52 -29.70 0.65
N ARG A 367 7.57 -30.03 1.95
CA ARG A 367 7.97 -31.34 2.45
C ARG A 367 6.87 -31.94 3.36
N PHE A 368 5.60 -31.62 3.10
CA PHE A 368 4.49 -32.21 3.84
C PHE A 368 4.42 -33.72 3.61
N THR A 369 4.06 -34.45 4.65
CA THR A 369 4.01 -35.92 4.69
C THR A 369 2.64 -36.42 5.13
N GLY A 370 2.40 -37.72 4.93
CA GLY A 370 1.20 -38.39 5.43
C GLY A 370 0.00 -38.25 4.49
N GLN A 371 -1.17 -38.59 5.01
CA GLN A 371 -2.39 -38.61 4.19
C GLN A 371 -3.00 -37.22 4.01
N VAL A 372 -3.56 -36.96 2.82
CA VAL A 372 -4.38 -35.77 2.58
C VAL A 372 -5.66 -35.89 3.42
N PRO A 373 -6.04 -34.89 4.24
CA PRO A 373 -7.24 -34.97 5.06
C PRO A 373 -8.51 -35.19 4.22
N GLY A 374 -9.33 -36.18 4.61
CA GLY A 374 -10.61 -36.48 3.93
C GLY A 374 -11.57 -35.29 3.88
N SER A 375 -11.53 -34.41 4.90
CA SER A 375 -12.32 -33.18 4.92
C SER A 375 -12.01 -32.23 3.75
N PHE A 376 -10.82 -32.30 3.15
CA PHE A 376 -10.52 -31.51 1.96
C PHE A 376 -11.25 -32.05 0.73
N VAL A 377 -11.40 -33.38 0.64
CA VAL A 377 -12.14 -34.03 -0.45
C VAL A 377 -13.61 -33.63 -0.39
N ASP A 378 -14.24 -33.72 0.78
CA ASP A 378 -15.64 -33.33 0.98
C ASP A 378 -15.88 -31.86 0.60
N ARG A 379 -14.95 -30.99 1.00
CA ARG A 379 -15.01 -29.55 0.72
C ARG A 379 -14.70 -29.20 -0.73
N LEU A 380 -13.90 -30.01 -1.40
CA LEU A 380 -13.62 -29.87 -2.82
C LEU A 380 -14.85 -30.25 -3.67
N LEU A 381 -15.51 -31.37 -3.33
CA LEU A 381 -16.71 -31.85 -4.04
C LEU A 381 -17.94 -30.94 -3.81
N SER A 382 -18.01 -30.27 -2.66
CA SER A 382 -19.07 -29.29 -2.34
C SER A 382 -18.76 -27.86 -2.80
N SER A 383 -17.71 -27.64 -3.60
CA SER A 383 -17.24 -26.30 -4.05
C SER A 383 -16.85 -25.35 -2.91
N GLY A 384 -16.64 -25.86 -1.69
CA GLY A 384 -16.17 -25.08 -0.54
C GLY A 384 -14.67 -24.75 -0.60
N ILE A 385 -13.88 -25.54 -1.34
CA ILE A 385 -12.51 -25.23 -1.76
C ILE A 385 -12.54 -25.00 -3.28
N GLN A 386 -12.03 -23.86 -3.72
CA GLN A 386 -11.93 -23.47 -5.13
C GLN A 386 -10.56 -23.82 -5.72
N ILE A 387 -9.48 -23.68 -4.94
CA ILE A 387 -8.13 -24.03 -5.39
C ILE A 387 -7.44 -24.86 -4.31
N LEU A 388 -6.95 -26.03 -4.69
CA LEU A 388 -6.18 -26.92 -3.81
C LEU A 388 -4.93 -27.43 -4.53
N TYR A 389 -3.78 -26.84 -4.25
CA TYR A 389 -2.49 -27.22 -4.85
C TYR A 389 -1.60 -27.91 -3.82
N LEU A 390 -1.34 -29.20 -4.04
CA LEU A 390 -0.59 -30.09 -3.15
C LEU A 390 0.61 -30.75 -3.83
N GLN A 391 0.84 -30.50 -5.12
CA GLN A 391 1.92 -31.13 -5.90
C GLN A 391 3.31 -30.89 -5.29
N HIS A 392 4.27 -31.78 -5.59
CA HIS A 392 5.65 -31.68 -5.10
C HIS A 392 5.73 -31.64 -3.56
N ASN A 393 5.08 -32.61 -2.92
CA ASN A 393 5.22 -32.95 -1.50
C ASN A 393 5.48 -34.46 -1.35
N TYR A 394 5.36 -34.98 -0.13
CA TYR A 394 5.48 -36.40 0.20
C TYR A 394 4.15 -36.98 0.71
N LEU A 395 3.05 -36.61 0.05
CA LEU A 395 1.70 -36.95 0.47
C LEU A 395 1.25 -38.30 -0.09
N THR A 396 0.37 -38.97 0.64
CA THR A 396 -0.30 -40.21 0.24
C THR A 396 -1.82 -40.09 0.37
N GLY A 397 -2.56 -41.04 -0.20
CA GLY A 397 -3.94 -41.32 0.22
C GLY A 397 -4.96 -40.19 0.04
N ILE A 398 -5.04 -39.55 -1.13
CA ILE A 398 -6.22 -38.73 -1.43
C ILE A 398 -7.38 -39.66 -1.80
N GLU A 399 -8.36 -39.78 -0.91
CA GLU A 399 -9.52 -40.66 -1.06
C GLU A 399 -10.58 -40.07 -2.01
N LEU A 400 -10.18 -39.80 -3.26
CA LEU A 400 -11.11 -39.42 -4.32
C LEU A 400 -11.66 -40.66 -4.99
N ASN A 401 -12.98 -40.87 -4.93
CA ASN A 401 -13.63 -41.88 -5.74
C ASN A 401 -13.39 -41.55 -7.24
N PRO A 402 -12.86 -42.47 -8.06
CA PRO A 402 -12.57 -42.24 -9.47
C PRO A 402 -13.76 -41.77 -10.31
N THR A 403 -14.99 -42.00 -9.83
CA THR A 403 -16.23 -41.61 -10.51
C THR A 403 -16.76 -40.25 -10.07
N SER A 404 -16.16 -39.63 -9.04
CA SER A 404 -16.56 -38.31 -8.55
C SER A 404 -16.25 -37.22 -9.59
N ALA A 405 -17.26 -36.47 -9.98
CA ALA A 405 -17.06 -35.27 -10.81
C ALA A 405 -16.61 -34.10 -9.92
N ILE A 406 -15.40 -33.59 -10.16
CA ILE A 406 -14.93 -32.36 -9.54
C ILE A 406 -15.66 -31.18 -10.20
N PRO A 407 -16.26 -30.24 -9.43
CA PRO A 407 -16.92 -29.07 -9.99
C PRO A 407 -15.99 -28.26 -10.91
N LEU A 408 -16.52 -27.71 -12.01
CA LEU A 408 -15.75 -26.88 -12.95
C LEU A 408 -15.21 -25.59 -12.32
N THR A 409 -15.78 -25.16 -11.20
CA THR A 409 -15.33 -24.00 -10.41
C THR A 409 -14.10 -24.31 -9.57
N THR A 410 -13.65 -25.56 -9.53
CA THR A 410 -12.59 -26.03 -8.64
C THR A 410 -11.36 -26.49 -9.42
N SER A 411 -10.20 -26.02 -8.98
CA SER A 411 -8.89 -26.40 -9.50
C SER A 411 -8.14 -27.26 -8.47
N LEU A 412 -7.83 -28.50 -8.84
CA LEU A 412 -7.10 -29.46 -8.03
C LEU A 412 -5.78 -29.82 -8.70
N CYS A 413 -4.66 -29.72 -7.96
CA CYS A 413 -3.37 -30.18 -8.44
C CYS A 413 -2.65 -31.04 -7.40
N ILE A 414 -2.46 -32.33 -7.70
CA ILE A 414 -1.91 -33.34 -6.77
C ILE A 414 -0.76 -34.16 -7.37
N GLN A 415 -0.34 -33.85 -8.60
CA GLN A 415 0.70 -34.62 -9.31
C GLN A 415 2.06 -34.53 -8.60
N TYR A 416 2.96 -35.47 -8.88
CA TYR A 416 4.35 -35.45 -8.40
C TYR A 416 4.46 -35.42 -6.87
N ASN A 417 3.67 -36.26 -6.20
CA ASN A 417 3.78 -36.47 -4.75
C ASN A 417 4.60 -37.74 -4.49
N CYS A 418 5.76 -37.57 -3.88
CA CYS A 418 6.68 -38.67 -3.61
C CYS A 418 6.21 -39.45 -2.38
N MET A 419 5.73 -40.68 -2.54
CA MET A 419 5.24 -41.48 -1.40
C MET A 419 6.32 -41.84 -0.37
N ILE A 420 7.60 -41.57 -0.65
CA ILE A 420 8.74 -41.88 0.22
C ILE A 420 9.53 -40.58 0.47
N PRO A 421 9.79 -40.19 1.74
CA PRO A 421 10.63 -39.06 2.09
C PRO A 421 12.05 -39.16 1.50
N PRO A 422 12.73 -38.03 1.22
CA PRO A 422 14.00 -38.03 0.51
C PRO A 422 15.16 -38.58 1.36
N SER A 423 14.98 -38.69 2.68
CA SER A 423 15.94 -39.36 3.56
C SER A 423 15.92 -40.89 3.46
N GLN A 424 14.90 -41.47 2.82
CA GLN A 424 14.67 -42.92 2.78
C GLN A 424 14.91 -43.52 1.39
N ALA A 425 14.65 -42.79 0.30
CA ALA A 425 14.98 -43.19 -1.07
C ALA A 425 14.85 -42.02 -2.06
N THR A 426 15.36 -42.20 -3.29
CA THR A 426 15.03 -41.32 -4.43
C THR A 426 13.57 -41.51 -4.85
N CYS A 427 12.89 -40.40 -5.16
CA CYS A 427 11.50 -40.43 -5.56
C CYS A 427 11.30 -41.27 -6.84
N PRO A 428 10.34 -42.22 -6.88
CA PRO A 428 10.10 -43.02 -8.07
C PRO A 428 9.69 -42.15 -9.25
N LEU A 429 10.26 -42.40 -10.43
CA LEU A 429 9.99 -41.66 -11.68
C LEU A 429 8.52 -41.67 -12.15
N LYS A 430 7.63 -42.41 -11.48
CA LYS A 430 6.20 -42.58 -11.80
C LYS A 430 5.24 -42.14 -10.67
N ALA A 431 5.72 -41.41 -9.67
CA ALA A 431 4.93 -40.93 -8.52
C ALA A 431 4.22 -39.60 -8.79
#